data_AF-A0A6H9GZY5-F1
#
_entry.id   AF-A0A6H9GZY5-F1
#
_cell.length_a   1.000
_cell.length_b   1.000
_cell.length_c   1.000
_cell.angle_alpha   90.00
_cell.angle_beta   90.00
_cell.angle_gamma   90.00
#
_symmetry.space_group_name_H-M   'P 1'
#
loop_
_entity.id
_entity.type
_entity.pdbx_description
1 polymer ?
#
loop_
_entity_poly.entity_id
_entity_poly.type
_entity_poly.pdbx_seq_one_letter_code
_entity_poly.pdbx_strand_id
1 'polypeptide(L)' 'MEQIKEIRHAVATALETRGLDNREFLRQIRSGEQDDGPYMTGALACAAVLTKQSARG' A
#
# COMPACT_ATOMS: atom_id res chain seq x y z
N MET A 1 8.53 10.36 -1.48
CA MET A 1 7.57 10.45 -0.36
C MET A 1 6.12 10.53 -0.83
N GLU A 2 5.80 11.07 -2.01
CA GLU A 2 4.43 11.02 -2.55
C GLU A 2 4.00 9.60 -2.96
N GLN A 3 4.89 8.84 -3.62
CA GLN A 3 4.58 7.47 -4.08
C GLN A 3 4.15 6.51 -2.95
N ILE A 4 4.75 6.60 -1.76
CA ILE A 4 4.36 5.74 -0.63
C ILE A 4 2.96 6.09 -0.11
N LYS A 5 2.55 7.36 -0.16
CA LYS A 5 1.20 7.78 0.23
C LYS A 5 0.15 7.22 -0.74
N GLU A 6 0.45 7.23 -2.04
CA GLU A 6 -0.41 6.63 -3.07
C GLU A 6 -0.56 5.11 -2.85
N ILE A 7 0.54 4.41 -2.56
CA ILE A 7 0.51 2.97 -2.26
C ILE A 7 -0.34 2.69 -1.02
N ARG A 8 -0.13 3.42 0.08
CA ARG A 8 -0.93 3.27 1.31
C ARG A 8 -2.42 3.48 1.04
N HIS A 9 -2.77 4.52 0.28
CA HIS A 9 -4.17 4.78 -0.07
C HIS A 9 -4.75 3.67 -0.94
N ALA A 10 -4.00 3.20 -1.94
CA ALA A 10 -4.43 2.11 -2.81
C ALA A 10 -4.67 0.81 -2.03
N VAL A 11 -3.77 0.46 -1.10
CA VAL A 11 -3.91 -0.72 -0.23
C VAL A 11 -5.14 -0.58 0.67
N ALA A 12 -5.32 0.55 1.35
CA ALA A 12 -6.48 0.76 2.22
C ALA A 12 -7.80 0.69 1.46
N THR A 13 -7.90 1.33 0.29
CA THR A 13 -9.10 1.29 -0.56
C THR A 13 -9.40 -0.12 -1.06
N ALA A 14 -8.36 -0.88 -1.46
CA ALA A 14 -8.54 -2.25 -1.95
C ALA A 14 -9.05 -3.19 -0.83
N LEU A 15 -8.55 -3.02 0.39
CA LEU A 15 -9.02 -3.79 1.55
C LEU A 15 -10.45 -3.44 1.93
N GLU A 16 -10.78 -2.15 1.97
CA GLU A 16 -12.14 -1.65 2.22
C GLU A 16 -13.14 -2.20 1.18
N THR A 17 -12.78 -2.16 -0.10
CA THR A 17 -13.61 -2.69 -1.20
C THR A 17 -13.82 -4.20 -1.10
N ARG A 18 -12.87 -4.94 -0.53
CA ARG A 18 -12.98 -6.40 -0.28
C ARG A 18 -13.77 -6.73 0.99
N GLY A 19 -14.32 -5.72 1.67
CA GLY A 19 -15.17 -5.91 2.85
C GLY A 19 -14.43 -5.87 4.18
N LEU A 20 -13.15 -5.44 4.20
CA LEU A 20 -12.49 -5.17 5.48
C LEU A 20 -13.02 -3.84 6.04
N ASP A 21 -13.84 -3.92 7.08
CA ASP A 21 -14.56 -2.79 7.67
C ASP A 21 -13.88 -2.20 8.93
N ASN A 22 -12.71 -2.75 9.32
CA ASN A 22 -11.93 -2.25 10.43
C ASN A 22 -11.32 -0.87 10.10
N ARG A 23 -12.09 0.18 10.39
CA ARG A 23 -11.74 1.58 10.10
C ARG A 23 -10.43 2.02 10.74
N GLU A 24 -10.13 1.55 11.95
CA GLU A 24 -8.89 1.92 12.64
C GLU A 24 -7.68 1.30 11.94
N PHE A 25 -7.76 0.03 11.56
CA PHE A 25 -6.70 -0.62 10.79
C PHE A 25 -6.48 0.07 9.42
N LEU A 26 -7.57 0.44 8.73
CA LEU A 26 -7.48 1.19 7.48
C LEU A 26 -6.86 2.58 7.67
N ARG A 27 -7.16 3.26 8.79
CA ARG A 27 -6.53 4.54 9.17
C ARG A 27 -5.03 4.37 9.39
N GLN A 28 -4.63 3.33 10.12
CA GLN A 28 -3.23 3.00 10.40
C GLN A 28 -2.42 2.71 9.13
N ILE A 29 -3.02 2.05 8.13
CA ILE A 29 -2.39 1.90 6.81
C ILE A 29 -2.18 3.27 6.17
N ARG A 30 -3.21 4.14 6.15
CA ARG A 30 -3.12 5.46 5.53
C ARG A 30 -2.10 6.38 6.22
N SER A 31 -1.94 6.29 7.55
CA SER A 31 -0.94 7.05 8.31
C SER A 31 0.48 6.48 8.21
N GLY A 32 0.64 5.24 7.74
CA GLY A 32 1.93 4.56 7.63
C GLY A 32 2.36 3.79 8.88
N GLU A 33 1.47 3.67 9.88
CA GLU A 33 1.69 2.85 11.07
C GLU A 33 1.79 1.35 10.73
N GLN A 34 1.34 0.94 9.55
CA GLN A 34 1.38 -0.44 9.05
C GLN A 34 2.35 -0.65 7.87
N ASP A 35 3.32 0.25 7.67
CA ASP A 35 4.30 0.13 6.56
C ASP A 35 5.13 -1.16 6.62
N ASP A 36 5.45 -1.63 7.83
CA ASP A 36 6.15 -2.90 8.06
C ASP A 36 5.20 -4.12 8.12
N GLY A 37 3.89 -3.89 7.93
CA GLY A 37 2.87 -4.92 7.94
C GLY A 37 2.86 -5.77 6.66
N PRO A 38 2.20 -6.94 6.68
CA PRO A 38 2.22 -7.88 5.55
C PRO A 38 1.61 -7.30 4.27
N TYR A 39 0.53 -6.53 4.37
CA TYR A 39 -0.11 -5.91 3.21
C TYR A 39 0.79 -4.86 2.53
N MET A 40 1.44 -4.02 3.33
CA MET A 40 2.35 -3.00 2.82
C MET A 40 3.63 -3.60 2.27
N THR A 41 4.20 -4.60 2.95
CA THR A 41 5.39 -5.33 2.45
C THR A 41 5.16 -5.88 1.05
N GLY A 42 4.00 -6.53 0.81
CA GLY A 42 3.64 -7.03 -0.52
C GLY A 42 3.46 -5.91 -1.56
N ALA A 43 2.77 -4.83 -1.20
CA ALA A 43 2.56 -3.69 -2.10
C ALA A 43 3.87 -3.00 -2.49
N LEU A 44 4.78 -2.81 -1.53
CA LEU A 44 6.09 -2.21 -1.75
C LEU A 44 6.99 -3.10 -2.62
N ALA A 45 6.97 -4.42 -2.42
CA ALA A 45 7.69 -5.36 -3.27
C ALA A 45 7.21 -5.28 -4.73
N CYS A 46 5.90 -5.26 -4.96
CA CYS A 46 5.31 -5.08 -6.30
C CYS A 46 5.69 -3.73 -6.91
N ALA A 47 5.59 -2.63 -6.16
CA ALA A 47 5.98 -1.30 -6.62
C ALA A 47 7.46 -1.25 -7.04
N ALA A 48 8.35 -1.90 -6.28
CA ALA A 48 9.76 -2.00 -6.62
C ALA A 48 10.01 -2.77 -7.92
N VAL A 49 9.25 -3.84 -8.19
CA VAL A 49 9.33 -4.60 -9.46
C VAL A 49 8.87 -3.73 -10.63
N LEU A 50 7.72 -3.06 -10.50
CA LEU A 50 7.16 -2.21 -11.56
C LEU A 50 8.08 -1.02 -11.88
N THR A 51 8.66 -0.39 -10.85
CA THR A 51 9.60 0.73 -11.04
C THR A 51 10.87 0.28 -11.78
N LYS A 52 11.37 -0.93 -11.51
CA LYS A 52 12.53 -1.51 -12.23
C LYS A 52 12.23 -1.84 -13.69
N GLN A 53 10.98 -2.15 -14.02
CA GLN A 53 10.56 -2.41 -15.41
C GLN A 53 10.47 -1.12 -16.22
N SER A 54 9.96 -0.04 -15.64
CA SER A 54 9.89 1.28 -16.32
C SER A 54 11.26 1.88 -16.63
N ALA A 55 12.32 1.49 -15.90
CA ALA A 55 13.69 1.95 -16.15
C ALA A 55 14.45 1.13 -17.22
N ARG A 56 13.84 0.05 -17.71
CA ARG A 56 14.41 -0.83 -18.77
C ARG A 56 13.69 -0.70 -20.12
N GLY A 57 12.65 0.13 -20.19
CA GLY A 57 11.87 0.40 -21.40
C GLY A 57 12.30 1.68 -22.10
#